data_AF-C7ZER1-F1
#
_entry.id   AF-C7ZER1-F1
#
_cell.length_a   1.000
_cell.length_b   1.000
_cell.length_c   1.000
_cell.angle_alpha   90.00
_cell.angle_beta   90.00
_cell.angle_gamma   90.00
#
_symmetry.space_group_name_H-M   'P 1'
#
loop_
_entity.id
_entity.type
_entity.pdbx_description
1 polymer ?
#
loop_
_entity_poly.entity_id
_entity_poly.type
_entity_poly.pdbx_seq_one_letter_code
_entity_poly.pdbx_strand_id
1 'polypeptide(L)'
;MSSYVYSTDPNPFHQILVISQKTINDSFKNMWELAQLDDEDSPLKHFKERFRSGDYLETDIGVPSVQLQVTTKDPMLYFMLRMTSGKLWLYLTNDPDDDSHIEWSVNDWVFAFSVTISKKEITKDGPEYQQFKERAGLPESNFSLAQLFIDASSTTKWDENLSSFGDREQDFKNLSPDAHATFDTFIQKWLNLMNEKKCNILGYSALRDTDSDCKSNSYDQDQNNQDTNALCYLMMSNFESPSSKTLSYTGQFIDSSHDATFVMNRSLFWPWMFSVLRDVVVGMIPVPDEPTLYWDNTDPDHPYMGGMGYHFGDWNASSSYYNFTPSGPGRWSWDGRPQYSSKRCQNPNRGNDSETIQQWSNTPDTFDQGKFHGEIASPIVKCI
;
A
#
# COMPACT_ATOMS: atom_id res chain seq x y z
N MET A 1 -8.40 -7.71 25.80
CA MET A 1 -7.28 -7.58 24.84
C MET A 1 -7.37 -6.20 24.23
N SER A 2 -6.29 -5.44 24.22
CA SER A 2 -6.21 -4.10 23.64
C SER A 2 -5.57 -4.18 22.25
N SER A 3 -6.20 -3.59 21.23
CA SER A 3 -5.67 -3.61 19.85
C SER A 3 -4.31 -2.92 19.76
N TYR A 4 -3.39 -3.50 18.99
CA TYR A 4 -1.96 -3.15 18.95
C TYR A 4 -1.61 -1.92 18.07
N VAL A 5 -2.57 -1.04 17.81
CA VAL A 5 -2.42 0.20 17.00
C VAL A 5 -1.28 1.11 17.50
N TYR A 6 -0.90 1.02 18.78
CA TYR A 6 0.23 1.76 19.34
C TYR A 6 1.62 1.24 18.94
N SER A 7 1.73 0.12 18.22
CA SER A 7 3.01 -0.53 17.90
C SER A 7 3.26 -0.76 16.41
N THR A 8 2.36 -0.32 15.52
CA THR A 8 2.46 -0.53 14.07
C THR A 8 3.34 0.53 13.37
N ASP A 9 4.53 0.82 13.90
CA ASP A 9 5.49 1.70 13.22
C ASP A 9 6.30 0.89 12.18
N PRO A 10 6.25 1.20 10.87
CA PRO A 10 6.96 0.45 9.84
C PRO A 10 8.48 0.70 9.79
N ASN A 11 9.04 1.50 10.71
CA ASN A 11 10.48 1.78 10.82
C ASN A 11 11.34 0.50 10.68
N PRO A 12 12.31 0.45 9.73
CA PRO A 12 12.96 1.57 9.04
C PRO A 12 12.22 2.11 7.79
N PHE A 13 11.13 1.49 7.37
CA PHE A 13 10.44 1.84 6.12
C PHE A 13 9.53 3.05 6.29
N HIS A 14 9.45 3.86 5.24
CA HIS A 14 8.60 5.06 5.20
C HIS A 14 7.12 4.74 5.00
N GLN A 15 6.82 3.68 4.25
CA GLN A 15 5.47 3.14 4.05
C GLN A 15 5.55 1.62 3.89
N ILE A 16 4.50 0.91 4.29
CA ILE A 16 4.29 -0.51 3.92
C ILE A 16 2.87 -0.73 3.41
N LEU A 17 2.71 -1.68 2.50
CA LEU A 17 1.42 -2.20 2.06
C LEU A 17 1.44 -3.71 2.25
N VAL A 18 0.49 -4.23 3.03
CA VAL A 18 0.35 -5.64 3.38
C VAL A 18 -0.92 -6.17 2.74
N ILE A 19 -0.83 -7.27 1.98
CA ILE A 19 -1.96 -7.87 1.26
C ILE A 19 -2.02 -9.36 1.57
N SER A 20 -3.21 -9.86 1.94
CA SER A 20 -3.46 -11.28 2.22
C SER A 20 -3.37 -12.17 0.97
N GLN A 21 -3.04 -13.45 1.19
CA GLN A 21 -3.13 -14.52 0.19
C GLN A 21 -4.53 -14.57 -0.42
N LYS A 22 -5.57 -14.39 0.40
CA LYS A 22 -6.97 -14.29 -0.03
C LYS A 22 -7.20 -13.15 -1.03
N THR A 23 -6.84 -11.90 -0.71
CA THR A 23 -6.99 -10.76 -1.64
C THR A 23 -6.19 -10.95 -2.92
N ILE A 24 -5.01 -11.57 -2.85
CA ILE A 24 -4.22 -11.91 -4.04
C ILE A 24 -4.98 -12.93 -4.90
N ASN A 25 -5.56 -13.99 -4.30
CA ASN A 25 -6.33 -15.01 -5.01
C ASN A 25 -7.65 -14.48 -5.59
N ASP A 26 -8.38 -13.64 -4.86
CA ASP A 26 -9.56 -12.93 -5.37
C ASP A 26 -9.19 -12.02 -6.55
N SER A 27 -8.02 -11.37 -6.49
CA SER A 27 -7.50 -10.56 -7.61
C SER A 27 -7.10 -11.42 -8.81
N PHE A 28 -6.45 -12.57 -8.59
CA PHE A 28 -6.15 -13.55 -9.64
C PHE A 28 -7.40 -14.00 -10.37
N LYS A 29 -8.46 -14.35 -9.63
CA LYS A 29 -9.75 -14.73 -10.21
C LYS A 29 -10.29 -13.66 -11.15
N ASN A 30 -10.36 -12.41 -10.69
CA ASN A 30 -10.86 -11.30 -11.50
C ASN A 30 -9.98 -11.04 -12.75
N MET A 31 -8.65 -11.13 -12.62
CA MET A 31 -7.74 -10.99 -13.76
C MET A 31 -7.84 -12.17 -14.75
N TRP A 32 -8.09 -13.37 -14.26
CA TRP A 32 -8.26 -14.59 -15.05
C TRP A 32 -9.54 -14.56 -15.87
N GLU A 33 -10.67 -14.22 -15.24
CA GLU A 33 -11.97 -14.04 -15.91
C GLU A 33 -11.89 -12.97 -17.00
N LEU A 34 -11.13 -11.88 -16.79
CA LEU A 34 -10.86 -10.86 -17.80
C LEU A 34 -9.92 -11.35 -18.92
N ALA A 35 -8.82 -12.02 -18.59
CA ALA A 35 -7.85 -12.54 -19.56
C ALA A 35 -8.45 -13.62 -20.48
N GLN A 36 -9.56 -14.25 -20.07
CA GLN A 36 -10.32 -15.18 -20.88
C GLN A 36 -11.33 -14.50 -21.86
N LEU A 37 -11.50 -13.17 -21.85
CA LEU A 37 -12.46 -12.52 -22.75
C LEU A 37 -11.94 -12.35 -24.20
N ASP A 38 -10.64 -12.13 -24.38
CA ASP A 38 -10.08 -11.65 -25.65
C ASP A 38 -9.41 -12.73 -26.55
N ASP A 39 -9.16 -13.95 -26.04
CA ASP A 39 -8.54 -15.07 -26.79
C ASP A 39 -9.25 -16.39 -26.45
N GLU A 40 -9.83 -17.08 -27.44
CA GLU A 40 -10.40 -18.45 -27.29
C GLU A 40 -9.33 -19.54 -27.36
N ASP A 41 -8.27 -19.35 -28.14
CA ASP A 41 -7.12 -20.26 -28.27
C ASP A 41 -6.05 -19.99 -27.18
N SER A 42 -6.47 -19.46 -26.04
CA SER A 42 -5.60 -19.14 -24.91
C SER A 42 -5.21 -20.41 -24.15
N PRO A 43 -3.91 -20.64 -23.84
CA PRO A 43 -3.47 -21.74 -22.99
C PRO A 43 -3.94 -21.56 -21.53
N LEU A 44 -4.57 -20.43 -21.21
CA LEU A 44 -5.29 -20.13 -19.97
C LEU A 44 -6.74 -20.65 -19.98
N LYS A 45 -7.21 -21.24 -21.07
CA LYS A 45 -8.53 -21.90 -21.18
C LYS A 45 -8.38 -23.39 -21.33
N HIS A 46 -7.61 -23.81 -22.33
CA HIS A 46 -7.50 -25.19 -22.76
C HIS A 46 -6.04 -25.51 -23.13
N PHE A 47 -5.54 -26.64 -22.64
CA PHE A 47 -4.23 -27.17 -23.00
C PHE A 47 -4.40 -28.58 -23.59
N LYS A 48 -3.88 -28.77 -24.80
CA LYS A 48 -4.05 -30.00 -25.57
C LYS A 48 -2.77 -30.31 -26.32
N GLU A 49 -2.09 -31.35 -25.87
CA GLU A 49 -0.83 -31.80 -26.43
C GLU A 49 -0.86 -33.30 -26.72
N ARG A 50 -0.24 -33.70 -27.83
CA ARG A 50 -0.20 -35.09 -28.32
C ARG A 50 1.19 -35.43 -28.83
N PHE A 51 1.71 -36.57 -28.40
CA PHE A 51 2.95 -37.14 -28.95
C PHE A 51 2.65 -38.12 -30.09
N ARG A 52 3.67 -38.43 -30.89
CA ARG A 52 3.52 -39.31 -32.09
C ARG A 52 3.35 -40.79 -31.76
N SER A 53 3.68 -41.19 -30.54
CA SER A 53 3.42 -42.49 -29.93
C SER A 53 1.92 -42.75 -29.80
N GLY A 54 1.17 -41.78 -29.27
CA GLY A 54 -0.26 -41.89 -28.96
C GLY A 54 -0.64 -41.10 -27.71
N ASP A 55 0.34 -40.91 -26.81
CA ASP A 55 0.22 -40.16 -25.55
C ASP A 55 -0.42 -38.78 -25.74
N TYR A 56 -1.38 -38.43 -24.87
CA TYR A 56 -1.98 -37.10 -24.86
C TYR A 56 -2.37 -36.61 -23.46
N LEU A 57 -2.28 -35.30 -23.28
CA LEU A 57 -2.92 -34.56 -22.20
C LEU A 57 -3.84 -33.52 -22.82
N GLU A 58 -5.11 -33.56 -22.45
CA GLU A 58 -6.17 -32.69 -22.97
C GLU A 58 -7.03 -32.21 -21.80
N THR A 59 -6.91 -30.94 -21.42
CA THR A 59 -7.47 -30.40 -20.19
C THR A 59 -7.92 -28.95 -20.33
N ASP A 60 -9.00 -28.60 -19.65
CA ASP A 60 -9.43 -27.23 -19.41
C ASP A 60 -8.80 -26.73 -18.10
N ILE A 61 -8.47 -25.44 -18.06
CA ILE A 61 -7.76 -24.82 -16.95
C ILE A 61 -8.70 -23.89 -16.18
N GLY A 62 -8.86 -24.18 -14.89
CA GLY A 62 -9.62 -23.35 -13.96
C GLY A 62 -8.83 -22.17 -13.45
N VAL A 63 -9.53 -21.30 -12.70
CA VAL A 63 -8.93 -20.17 -12.00
C VAL A 63 -7.73 -20.67 -11.15
N PRO A 64 -6.51 -20.19 -11.39
CA PRO A 64 -5.35 -20.53 -10.58
C PRO A 64 -5.35 -19.71 -9.29
N SER A 65 -4.58 -20.17 -8.32
CA SER A 65 -4.31 -19.44 -7.07
C SER A 65 -2.82 -19.41 -6.76
N VAL A 66 -2.43 -18.70 -5.71
CA VAL A 66 -1.10 -18.73 -5.15
C VAL A 66 -1.13 -19.18 -3.69
N GLN A 67 -0.08 -19.89 -3.30
CA GLN A 67 0.18 -20.32 -1.94
C GLN A 67 1.47 -19.65 -1.46
N LEU A 68 1.36 -18.76 -0.47
CA LEU A 68 2.48 -18.10 0.18
C LEU A 68 3.09 -19.03 1.23
N GLN A 69 4.39 -19.26 1.10
CA GLN A 69 5.18 -20.02 2.06
C GLN A 69 5.79 -19.06 3.08
N VAL A 70 5.58 -19.35 4.36
CA VAL A 70 6.12 -18.56 5.49
C VAL A 70 7.20 -19.32 6.25
N THR A 71 7.21 -20.66 6.20
CA THR A 71 8.25 -21.48 6.85
C THR A 71 9.54 -21.63 6.03
N THR A 72 9.50 -21.43 4.72
CA THR A 72 10.63 -21.63 3.80
C THR A 72 11.03 -20.34 3.11
N LYS A 73 12.34 -20.09 3.02
CA LYS A 73 12.90 -18.93 2.32
C LYS A 73 12.79 -19.02 0.79
N ASP A 74 12.83 -20.23 0.26
CA ASP A 74 12.90 -20.52 -1.16
C ASP A 74 12.24 -21.88 -1.42
N PRO A 75 11.22 -21.97 -2.30
CA PRO A 75 10.49 -20.84 -2.89
C PRO A 75 9.60 -20.13 -1.85
N MET A 76 9.39 -18.82 -2.06
CA MET A 76 8.47 -18.00 -1.24
C MET A 76 7.00 -18.13 -1.66
N LEU A 77 6.74 -18.50 -2.92
CA LEU A 77 5.42 -18.52 -3.52
C LEU A 77 5.31 -19.72 -4.48
N TYR A 78 4.23 -20.48 -4.33
CA TYR A 78 3.82 -21.46 -5.33
C TYR A 78 2.61 -20.96 -6.11
N PHE A 79 2.63 -21.16 -7.43
CA PHE A 79 1.48 -20.95 -8.30
C PHE A 79 0.75 -22.29 -8.45
N MET A 80 -0.55 -22.30 -8.13
CA MET A 80 -1.38 -23.48 -8.04
C MET A 80 -2.31 -23.52 -9.26
N LEU A 81 -1.91 -24.27 -10.28
CA LEU A 81 -2.68 -24.43 -11.52
C LEU A 81 -3.72 -25.53 -11.35
N ARG A 82 -5.02 -25.20 -11.42
CA ARG A 82 -6.10 -26.19 -11.34
C ARG A 82 -6.58 -26.63 -12.72
N MET A 83 -6.63 -27.93 -12.95
CA MET A 83 -7.35 -28.54 -14.07
C MET A 83 -8.80 -28.76 -13.64
N THR A 84 -9.79 -28.22 -14.37
CA THR A 84 -11.22 -28.39 -14.02
C THR A 84 -11.82 -29.64 -14.64
N SER A 85 -11.36 -29.98 -15.83
CA SER A 85 -11.90 -31.07 -16.64
C SER A 85 -10.83 -31.53 -17.62
N GLY A 86 -10.65 -32.84 -17.79
CA GLY A 86 -9.70 -33.33 -18.78
C GLY A 86 -9.45 -34.83 -18.78
N LYS A 87 -8.59 -35.24 -19.70
CA LYS A 87 -8.07 -36.59 -19.87
C LYS A 87 -6.55 -36.60 -20.03
N LEU A 88 -5.92 -37.55 -19.36
CA LEU A 88 -4.55 -37.98 -19.58
C LEU A 88 -4.59 -39.40 -20.14
N TRP A 89 -3.80 -39.66 -21.18
CA TRP A 89 -3.58 -40.99 -21.73
C TRP A 89 -2.08 -41.18 -21.94
N LEU A 90 -1.52 -42.27 -21.39
CA LEU A 90 -0.09 -42.57 -21.40
C LEU A 90 0.15 -44.06 -21.64
N TYR A 91 1.13 -44.39 -22.49
CA TYR A 91 1.82 -45.68 -22.43
C TYR A 91 2.65 -45.78 -21.13
N LEU A 92 2.69 -46.99 -20.56
CA LEU A 92 3.48 -47.36 -19.40
C LEU A 92 4.91 -47.80 -19.77
N THR A 93 5.19 -47.98 -21.05
CA THR A 93 6.42 -48.56 -21.60
C THR A 93 6.81 -47.89 -22.91
N ASN A 94 8.11 -47.69 -23.15
CA ASN A 94 8.63 -47.29 -24.47
C ASN A 94 8.77 -48.45 -25.48
N ASP A 95 8.29 -49.65 -25.15
CA ASP A 95 8.32 -50.81 -26.05
C ASP A 95 7.18 -50.71 -27.10
N PRO A 96 7.47 -50.65 -28.41
CA PRO A 96 6.43 -50.51 -29.44
C PRO A 96 5.57 -51.77 -29.64
N ASP A 97 5.93 -52.91 -29.04
CA ASP A 97 5.13 -54.14 -29.07
C ASP A 97 4.26 -54.33 -27.81
N ASP A 98 4.30 -53.41 -26.82
CA ASP A 98 3.46 -53.42 -25.60
C ASP A 98 2.39 -52.31 -25.64
N ASP A 99 1.12 -52.69 -25.77
CA ASP A 99 -0.04 -51.78 -25.71
C ASP A 99 -0.42 -51.37 -24.26
N SER A 100 0.52 -51.56 -23.32
CA SER A 100 0.51 -51.17 -21.91
C SER A 100 0.12 -49.71 -21.66
N HIS A 101 -1.15 -49.35 -21.44
CA HIS A 101 -1.55 -47.95 -21.27
C HIS A 101 -2.53 -47.66 -20.12
N ILE A 102 -2.64 -46.38 -19.76
CA ILE A 102 -3.66 -45.83 -18.86
C ILE A 102 -4.50 -44.76 -19.57
N GLU A 103 -5.78 -44.66 -19.21
CA GLU A 103 -6.63 -43.50 -19.47
C GLU A 103 -7.18 -42.99 -18.13
N TRP A 104 -6.79 -41.79 -17.71
CA TRP A 104 -7.24 -41.15 -16.48
C TRP A 104 -7.97 -39.84 -16.77
N SER A 105 -8.91 -39.49 -15.90
CA SER A 105 -9.51 -38.16 -15.89
C SER A 105 -8.69 -37.26 -14.97
N VAL A 106 -8.35 -36.05 -15.43
CA VAL A 106 -7.53 -35.07 -14.66
C VAL A 106 -8.39 -33.99 -13.99
N ASN A 107 -9.66 -34.31 -13.72
CA ASN A 107 -10.60 -33.39 -13.10
C ASN A 107 -10.15 -33.05 -11.67
N ASP A 108 -10.17 -31.77 -11.32
CA ASP A 108 -9.75 -31.23 -10.03
C ASP A 108 -8.30 -31.56 -9.62
N TRP A 109 -7.46 -31.94 -10.59
CA TRP A 109 -6.01 -32.01 -10.39
C TRP A 109 -5.43 -30.60 -10.18
N VAL A 110 -4.45 -30.49 -9.28
CA VAL A 110 -3.78 -29.21 -8.97
C VAL A 110 -2.27 -29.39 -9.06
N PHE A 111 -1.61 -28.49 -9.79
CA PHE A 111 -0.15 -28.51 -10.00
C PHE A 111 0.49 -27.33 -9.30
N ALA A 112 1.39 -27.63 -8.37
CA ALA A 112 2.15 -26.63 -7.61
C ALA A 112 3.44 -26.29 -8.35
N PHE A 113 3.56 -25.05 -8.80
CA PHE A 113 4.73 -24.53 -9.50
C PHE A 113 5.53 -23.60 -8.58
N SER A 114 6.79 -23.95 -8.31
CA SER A 114 7.73 -23.09 -7.61
C SER A 114 8.09 -21.89 -8.49
N VAL A 115 7.58 -20.70 -8.18
CA VAL A 115 7.75 -19.50 -9.04
C VAL A 115 8.43 -18.36 -8.28
N THR A 116 9.22 -17.55 -9.01
CA THR A 116 9.72 -16.28 -8.46
C THR A 116 8.80 -15.12 -8.86
N ILE A 117 8.69 -14.11 -7.99
CA ILE A 117 8.04 -12.83 -8.32
C ILE A 117 9.08 -11.99 -9.05
N SER A 118 8.95 -11.89 -10.37
CA SER A 118 9.83 -11.08 -11.22
C SER A 118 9.18 -9.73 -11.54
N LYS A 119 9.99 -8.83 -12.10
CA LYS A 119 9.66 -7.42 -12.27
C LYS A 119 9.95 -6.94 -13.70
N LYS A 120 9.01 -6.19 -14.26
CA LYS A 120 9.16 -5.43 -15.49
C LYS A 120 9.06 -3.94 -15.14
N GLU A 121 10.16 -3.20 -15.27
CA GLU A 121 10.11 -1.74 -15.14
C GLU A 121 9.34 -1.16 -16.33
N ILE A 122 8.34 -0.33 -16.03
CA ILE A 122 7.54 0.40 -17.00
C ILE A 122 8.07 1.83 -17.05
N THR A 123 8.58 2.23 -18.21
CA THR A 123 9.11 3.57 -18.43
C THR A 123 7.99 4.63 -18.39
N LYS A 124 8.31 5.83 -17.91
CA LYS A 124 7.35 6.94 -17.74
C LYS A 124 6.74 7.41 -19.06
N ASP A 125 7.44 7.19 -20.16
CA ASP A 125 7.01 7.53 -21.52
C ASP A 125 6.16 6.41 -22.17
N GLY A 126 6.02 5.26 -21.50
CA GLY A 126 5.25 4.12 -21.99
C GLY A 126 3.74 4.31 -21.87
N PRO A 127 2.93 3.79 -22.82
CA PRO A 127 1.46 3.91 -22.76
C PRO A 127 0.87 3.21 -21.52
N GLU A 128 1.49 2.12 -21.07
CA GLU A 128 1.12 1.40 -19.85
C GLU A 128 1.16 2.30 -18.59
N TYR A 129 2.15 3.20 -18.48
CA TYR A 129 2.31 4.13 -17.36
C TYR A 129 1.23 5.21 -17.37
N GLN A 130 0.89 5.76 -18.55
CA GLN A 130 -0.16 6.78 -18.67
C GLN A 130 -1.54 6.19 -18.37
N GLN A 131 -1.87 5.03 -18.94
CA GLN A 131 -3.11 4.29 -18.61
C GLN A 131 -3.20 3.90 -17.12
N PHE A 132 -2.07 3.67 -16.45
CA PHE A 132 -2.06 3.46 -15.00
C PHE A 132 -2.34 4.78 -14.25
N LYS A 133 -1.67 5.88 -14.58
CA LYS A 133 -1.89 7.19 -13.96
C LYS A 133 -3.33 7.69 -14.08
N GLU A 134 -3.96 7.50 -15.24
CA GLU A 134 -5.36 7.84 -15.49
C GLU A 134 -6.29 7.00 -14.60
N ARG A 135 -6.16 5.66 -14.63
CA ARG A 135 -6.99 4.74 -13.81
C ARG A 135 -6.80 4.90 -12.30
N ALA A 136 -5.59 5.25 -11.86
CA ALA A 136 -5.26 5.47 -10.45
C ALA A 136 -5.68 6.86 -9.93
N GLY A 137 -6.11 7.79 -10.80
CA GLY A 137 -6.40 9.17 -10.41
C GLY A 137 -5.16 9.97 -10.00
N LEU A 138 -3.99 9.64 -10.54
CA LEU A 138 -2.69 10.23 -10.19
C LEU A 138 -2.04 11.03 -11.36
N PRO A 139 -2.76 11.94 -12.07
CA PRO A 139 -2.28 12.54 -13.31
C PRO A 139 -1.01 13.40 -13.15
N GLU A 140 -0.83 14.06 -12.00
CA GLU A 140 0.35 14.91 -11.74
C GLU A 140 1.50 14.19 -11.01
N SER A 141 1.30 12.94 -10.57
CA SER A 141 2.31 12.19 -9.83
C SER A 141 3.45 11.68 -10.73
N ASN A 142 4.63 11.54 -10.13
CA ASN A 142 5.85 11.04 -10.76
C ASN A 142 6.46 9.91 -9.91
N PHE A 143 6.39 8.67 -10.40
CA PHE A 143 6.90 7.47 -9.72
C PHE A 143 7.60 6.53 -10.71
N SER A 144 8.38 5.56 -10.23
CA SER A 144 8.72 4.36 -11.00
C SER A 144 7.55 3.37 -10.88
N LEU A 145 7.15 2.77 -11.99
CA LEU A 145 6.12 1.73 -12.03
C LEU A 145 6.79 0.41 -12.42
N ALA A 146 6.65 -0.62 -11.62
CA ALA A 146 7.09 -1.97 -11.92
C ALA A 146 5.87 -2.89 -11.97
N GLN A 147 5.65 -3.55 -13.10
CA GLN A 147 4.71 -4.67 -13.14
C GLN A 147 5.37 -5.87 -12.47
N LEU A 148 4.68 -6.43 -11.48
CA LEU A 148 5.06 -7.69 -10.85
C LEU A 148 4.32 -8.83 -11.54
N PHE A 149 5.05 -9.90 -11.82
CA PHE A 149 4.55 -11.02 -12.58
C PHE A 149 5.14 -12.34 -12.09
N ILE A 150 4.38 -13.42 -12.27
CA ILE A 150 4.85 -14.79 -12.03
C ILE A 150 5.83 -15.16 -13.14
N ASP A 151 7.08 -15.40 -12.78
CA ASP A 151 8.11 -15.75 -13.75
C ASP A 151 8.11 -17.24 -14.03
N ALA A 152 7.23 -17.67 -14.93
CA ALA A 152 7.19 -19.05 -15.39
C ALA A 152 8.51 -19.52 -16.03
N SER A 153 9.40 -18.61 -16.46
CA SER A 153 10.74 -18.97 -16.96
C SER A 153 11.73 -19.32 -15.83
N SER A 154 11.48 -18.86 -14.60
CA SER A 154 12.23 -19.32 -13.41
C SER A 154 11.85 -20.74 -13.00
N THR A 155 10.67 -21.21 -13.40
CA THR A 155 10.11 -22.51 -13.04
C THR A 155 10.48 -23.57 -14.07
N THR A 156 11.54 -24.33 -13.81
CA THR A 156 11.90 -25.50 -14.62
C THR A 156 11.32 -26.81 -14.07
N LYS A 157 10.68 -26.80 -12.89
CA LYS A 157 10.09 -27.97 -12.23
C LYS A 157 8.84 -27.60 -11.43
N TRP A 158 7.94 -28.56 -11.31
CA TRP A 158 6.77 -28.55 -10.44
C TRP A 158 7.05 -29.36 -9.17
N ASP A 159 6.24 -29.20 -8.13
CA ASP A 159 6.41 -29.86 -6.82
C ASP A 159 5.28 -30.86 -6.57
N GLU A 160 5.63 -32.14 -6.66
CA GLU A 160 4.72 -33.26 -6.49
C GLU A 160 4.09 -33.32 -5.08
N ASN A 161 4.76 -32.77 -4.06
CA ASN A 161 4.30 -32.85 -2.66
C ASN A 161 3.22 -31.81 -2.32
N LEU A 162 3.13 -30.75 -3.12
CA LEU A 162 2.11 -29.71 -3.02
C LEU A 162 1.08 -29.77 -4.15
N SER A 163 1.31 -30.66 -5.12
CA SER A 163 0.34 -31.02 -6.15
C SER A 163 -0.69 -32.03 -5.60
N SER A 164 -1.77 -32.24 -6.34
CA SER A 164 -2.87 -33.13 -5.97
C SER A 164 -3.43 -33.81 -7.21
N PHE A 165 -3.49 -35.14 -7.21
CA PHE A 165 -4.02 -35.93 -8.34
C PHE A 165 -5.41 -36.51 -8.05
N GLY A 166 -6.15 -35.90 -7.11
CA GLY A 166 -7.52 -36.30 -6.78
C GLY A 166 -7.61 -37.74 -6.26
N ASP A 167 -8.40 -38.58 -6.93
CA ASP A 167 -8.51 -40.01 -6.61
C ASP A 167 -7.29 -40.84 -7.10
N ARG A 168 -6.42 -40.25 -7.94
CA ARG A 168 -5.24 -40.91 -8.54
C ARG A 168 -3.94 -40.66 -7.79
N GLU A 169 -3.98 -40.03 -6.62
CA GLU A 169 -2.82 -39.67 -5.79
C GLU A 169 -1.82 -40.83 -5.59
N GLN A 170 -2.33 -42.04 -5.35
CA GLN A 170 -1.52 -43.25 -5.16
C GLN A 170 -1.21 -43.97 -6.48
N ASP A 171 -2.07 -43.86 -7.50
CA ASP A 171 -1.84 -44.46 -8.81
C ASP A 171 -0.71 -43.72 -9.56
N PHE A 172 -0.69 -42.38 -9.48
CA PHE A 172 0.36 -41.53 -10.06
C PHE A 172 1.73 -41.87 -9.49
N LYS A 173 1.83 -42.06 -8.16
CA LYS A 173 3.07 -42.45 -7.44
C LYS A 173 3.54 -43.88 -7.72
N ASN A 174 2.75 -44.66 -8.45
CA ASN A 174 3.06 -46.02 -8.88
C ASN A 174 3.28 -46.11 -10.41
N LEU A 175 3.35 -44.99 -11.13
CA LEU A 175 3.66 -44.97 -12.56
C LEU A 175 5.08 -45.50 -12.86
N SER A 176 5.29 -45.95 -14.09
CA SER A 176 6.63 -46.27 -14.56
C SER A 176 7.48 -45.00 -14.71
N PRO A 177 8.83 -45.10 -14.61
CA PRO A 177 9.71 -43.97 -14.89
C PRO A 177 9.51 -43.36 -16.29
N ASP A 178 9.16 -44.20 -17.26
CA ASP A 178 8.86 -43.81 -18.64
C ASP A 178 7.59 -42.96 -18.72
N ALA A 179 6.50 -43.40 -18.08
CA ALA A 179 5.24 -42.66 -18.02
C ALA A 179 5.39 -41.32 -17.27
N HIS A 180 6.16 -41.31 -16.16
CA HIS A 180 6.52 -40.08 -15.45
C HIS A 180 7.29 -39.11 -16.37
N ALA A 181 8.28 -39.57 -17.14
CA ALA A 181 9.06 -38.72 -18.04
C ALA A 181 8.22 -38.14 -19.18
N THR A 182 7.29 -38.91 -19.75
CA THR A 182 6.32 -38.41 -20.74
C THR A 182 5.37 -37.38 -20.12
N PHE A 183 4.90 -37.63 -18.89
CA PHE A 183 4.07 -36.68 -18.15
C PHE A 183 4.79 -35.35 -17.86
N ASP A 184 6.01 -35.41 -17.32
CA ASP A 184 6.87 -34.24 -17.13
C ASP A 184 7.03 -33.44 -18.42
N THR A 185 7.17 -34.12 -19.56
CA THR A 185 7.31 -33.45 -20.87
C THR A 185 6.04 -32.67 -21.29
N PHE A 186 4.83 -33.10 -20.88
CA PHE A 186 3.63 -32.26 -21.04
C PHE A 186 3.68 -31.01 -20.16
N ILE A 187 4.11 -31.14 -18.90
CA ILE A 187 4.24 -30.00 -17.97
C ILE A 187 5.28 -28.99 -18.47
N GLN A 188 6.42 -29.46 -18.97
CA GLN A 188 7.44 -28.60 -19.61
C GLN A 188 6.89 -27.88 -20.84
N LYS A 189 6.09 -28.54 -21.69
CA LYS A 189 5.44 -27.89 -22.85
C LYS A 189 4.51 -26.77 -22.42
N TRP A 190 3.69 -26.99 -21.38
CA TRP A 190 2.79 -25.95 -20.86
C TRP A 190 3.57 -24.74 -20.31
N LEU A 191 4.62 -24.97 -19.51
CA LEU A 191 5.50 -23.90 -18.99
C LEU A 191 6.16 -23.08 -20.11
N ASN A 192 6.67 -23.75 -21.16
CA ASN A 192 7.24 -23.07 -22.32
C ASN A 192 6.20 -22.24 -23.08
N LEU A 193 5.01 -22.78 -23.32
CA LEU A 193 3.91 -22.09 -24.01
C LEU A 193 3.42 -20.84 -23.25
N MET A 194 3.37 -20.93 -21.92
CA MET A 194 3.06 -19.79 -21.03
C MET A 194 4.10 -18.67 -21.14
N ASN A 195 5.39 -19.04 -21.15
CA ASN A 195 6.51 -18.11 -21.32
C ASN A 195 6.49 -17.44 -22.71
N GLU A 196 6.25 -18.23 -23.77
CA GLU A 196 6.13 -17.74 -25.16
C GLU A 196 4.96 -16.76 -25.35
N LYS A 197 3.77 -17.08 -24.84
CA LYS A 197 2.60 -16.18 -24.88
C LYS A 197 2.69 -15.03 -23.86
N LYS A 198 3.66 -15.02 -22.94
CA LYS A 198 3.89 -13.98 -21.90
C LYS A 198 2.70 -13.77 -20.96
N CYS A 199 1.98 -14.84 -20.62
CA CYS A 199 0.74 -14.80 -19.84
C CYS A 199 0.99 -14.58 -18.32
N ASN A 200 1.72 -13.52 -17.96
CA ASN A 200 2.28 -13.33 -16.63
C ASN A 200 1.68 -12.07 -15.96
N ILE A 201 0.78 -12.22 -14.98
CA ILE A 201 0.19 -11.08 -14.24
C ILE A 201 0.10 -11.39 -12.74
N LEU A 202 0.65 -10.52 -11.90
CA LEU A 202 0.45 -10.49 -10.44
C LEU A 202 -0.09 -9.13 -9.99
N GLY A 203 0.41 -8.04 -10.55
CA GLY A 203 -0.08 -6.68 -10.31
C GLY A 203 0.93 -5.59 -10.69
N TYR A 204 0.74 -4.39 -10.14
CA TYR A 204 1.66 -3.27 -10.27
C TYR A 204 2.16 -2.83 -8.90
N SER A 205 3.43 -2.41 -8.82
CA SER A 205 4.11 -1.95 -7.60
C SER A 205 5.09 -0.81 -7.94
N ALA A 206 5.54 -0.05 -6.94
CA ALA A 206 6.54 1.02 -7.10
C ALA A 206 7.82 0.62 -6.34
N LEU A 207 8.96 0.48 -7.04
CA LEU A 207 10.14 -0.21 -6.50
C LEU A 207 11.49 0.43 -6.85
N ARG A 208 12.53 -0.02 -6.12
CA ARG A 208 13.97 0.26 -6.25
C ARG A 208 14.77 -1.03 -5.89
N ASP A 209 16.06 -1.05 -6.21
CA ASP A 209 17.01 -2.16 -6.00
C ASP A 209 18.16 -1.73 -5.05
N THR A 210 18.91 -2.58 -4.35
CA THR A 210 18.82 -4.02 -3.98
C THR A 210 19.36 -4.11 -2.51
N ASP A 211 19.67 -5.21 -1.83
CA ASP A 211 20.08 -6.60 -2.13
C ASP A 211 19.75 -7.50 -0.90
N SER A 212 20.06 -8.80 -0.91
CA SER A 212 19.94 -9.79 0.17
C SER A 212 20.28 -9.33 1.61
N ASP A 213 19.41 -9.60 2.60
CA ASP A 213 19.48 -10.78 3.49
C ASP A 213 18.50 -10.62 4.68
N CYS A 214 17.85 -11.71 5.10
CA CYS A 214 16.78 -11.70 6.11
C CYS A 214 16.85 -12.94 7.03
N LYS A 215 16.63 -12.74 8.33
CA LYS A 215 16.23 -13.80 9.28
C LYS A 215 15.16 -13.24 10.24
N SER A 216 14.03 -13.92 10.34
CA SER A 216 13.01 -13.71 11.35
C SER A 216 13.18 -14.70 12.51
N ASN A 217 12.66 -14.35 13.68
CA ASN A 217 12.36 -15.27 14.78
C ASN A 217 10.90 -15.01 15.18
N SER A 218 10.00 -15.93 14.87
CA SER A 218 8.61 -15.94 15.34
C SER A 218 8.49 -16.83 16.59
N TYR A 219 7.59 -16.48 17.51
CA TYR A 219 7.14 -17.36 18.60
C TYR A 219 5.62 -17.56 18.52
N ASP A 220 5.18 -17.99 17.35
CA ASP A 220 3.97 -18.76 17.10
C ASP A 220 4.34 -19.80 16.02
N GLN A 221 3.52 -20.85 15.83
CA GLN A 221 3.84 -21.86 14.80
C GLN A 221 3.53 -21.31 13.41
N ASP A 222 4.57 -20.90 12.69
CA ASP A 222 4.48 -20.51 11.28
C ASP A 222 3.80 -21.63 10.46
N GLN A 223 2.64 -21.35 9.86
CA GLN A 223 1.87 -22.31 9.07
C GLN A 223 1.66 -21.80 7.65
N ASN A 224 2.00 -22.64 6.67
CA ASN A 224 1.79 -22.32 5.26
C ASN A 224 0.31 -22.45 4.86
N ASN A 225 -0.04 -21.88 3.71
CA ASN A 225 -1.37 -21.92 3.12
C ASN A 225 -2.52 -21.46 4.05
N GLN A 226 -2.29 -20.40 4.83
CA GLN A 226 -3.39 -19.67 5.48
C GLN A 226 -3.82 -18.51 4.60
N ASP A 227 -5.13 -18.23 4.53
CA ASP A 227 -5.66 -17.03 3.85
C ASP A 227 -5.05 -15.74 4.40
N THR A 228 -4.69 -15.75 5.70
CA THR A 228 -4.01 -14.66 6.42
C THR A 228 -2.48 -14.65 6.26
N ASN A 229 -1.90 -15.47 5.40
CA ASN A 229 -0.50 -15.28 4.98
C ASN A 229 -0.41 -14.01 4.12
N ALA A 230 0.67 -13.24 4.27
CA ALA A 230 0.73 -11.88 3.73
C ALA A 230 1.93 -11.63 2.82
N LEU A 231 1.70 -10.94 1.71
CA LEU A 231 2.76 -10.30 0.94
C LEU A 231 2.93 -8.85 1.43
N CYS A 232 4.16 -8.47 1.79
CA CYS A 232 4.49 -7.16 2.34
C CYS A 232 5.37 -6.37 1.36
N TYR A 233 4.85 -5.27 0.83
CA TYR A 233 5.62 -4.26 0.10
C TYR A 233 6.22 -3.27 1.09
N LEU A 234 7.54 -3.09 1.04
CA LEU A 234 8.30 -2.26 1.97
C LEU A 234 8.94 -1.09 1.21
N MET A 235 8.55 0.15 1.52
CA MET A 235 8.75 1.30 0.62
C MET A 235 9.49 2.47 1.28
N MET A 236 10.36 3.13 0.51
CA MET A 236 11.12 4.33 0.89
C MET A 236 10.76 5.50 -0.03
N SER A 237 10.15 6.55 0.52
CA SER A 237 9.68 7.72 -0.26
C SER A 237 10.78 8.68 -0.72
N ASN A 238 12.01 8.55 -0.19
CA ASN A 238 13.14 9.43 -0.47
C ASN A 238 14.20 8.79 -1.39
N PHE A 239 13.91 7.62 -1.97
CA PHE A 239 14.83 6.80 -2.78
C PHE A 239 16.08 6.27 -2.06
N GLU A 240 16.26 6.53 -0.76
CA GLU A 240 17.38 6.01 0.03
C GLU A 240 17.22 4.51 0.35
N SER A 241 18.31 3.88 0.77
CA SER A 241 18.27 2.51 1.27
C SER A 241 17.81 2.50 2.75
N PRO A 242 16.88 1.63 3.16
CA PRO A 242 16.50 1.49 4.56
C PRO A 242 17.66 0.94 5.40
N SER A 243 17.70 1.28 6.68
CA SER A 243 18.77 0.83 7.61
C SER A 243 18.68 -0.64 8.03
N SER A 244 17.53 -1.29 7.79
CA SER A 244 17.34 -2.74 7.84
C SER A 244 16.50 -3.18 6.63
N LYS A 245 16.67 -4.44 6.23
CA LYS A 245 15.92 -5.10 5.16
C LYS A 245 14.73 -5.90 5.70
N THR A 246 14.64 -6.05 7.02
CA THR A 246 13.53 -6.66 7.75
C THR A 246 12.75 -5.63 8.55
N LEU A 247 11.44 -5.88 8.73
CA LEU A 247 10.68 -5.30 9.84
C LEU A 247 11.10 -6.01 11.13
N SER A 248 11.55 -5.26 12.13
CA SER A 248 11.96 -5.81 13.44
C SER A 248 10.79 -6.25 14.32
N TYR A 249 9.56 -5.89 13.94
CA TYR A 249 8.33 -6.20 14.65
C TYR A 249 7.21 -6.44 13.63
N THR A 250 6.63 -7.64 13.65
CA THR A 250 5.43 -7.99 12.88
C THR A 250 4.22 -7.91 13.80
N GLY A 251 3.64 -6.71 13.93
CA GLY A 251 2.29 -6.57 14.47
C GLY A 251 1.29 -7.28 13.56
N GLN A 252 0.09 -7.56 14.07
CA GLN A 252 -0.99 -8.11 13.24
C GLN A 252 -1.49 -7.04 12.26
N PHE A 253 -0.90 -7.03 11.06
CA PHE A 253 -1.23 -6.07 9.99
C PHE A 253 -2.47 -6.48 9.19
N ILE A 254 -2.83 -7.77 9.17
CA ILE A 254 -4.05 -8.30 8.55
C ILE A 254 -4.72 -9.31 9.47
N ASP A 255 -6.04 -9.45 9.35
CA ASP A 255 -6.86 -10.41 10.07
C ASP A 255 -8.08 -10.82 9.23
N SER A 256 -8.96 -11.68 9.75
CA SER A 256 -10.14 -12.19 9.05
C SER A 256 -11.21 -11.15 8.66
N SER A 257 -11.05 -9.88 9.09
CA SER A 257 -11.87 -8.73 8.72
C SER A 257 -11.08 -7.63 7.98
N HIS A 258 -9.76 -7.75 7.91
CA HIS A 258 -8.86 -6.77 7.31
C HIS A 258 -7.88 -7.47 6.34
N ASP A 259 -8.38 -7.81 5.15
CA ASP A 259 -7.62 -8.60 4.17
C ASP A 259 -6.43 -7.84 3.51
N ALA A 260 -6.36 -6.51 3.65
CA ALA A 260 -5.23 -5.69 3.22
C ALA A 260 -5.11 -4.40 4.05
N THR A 261 -3.88 -3.93 4.30
CA THR A 261 -3.58 -2.78 5.16
C THR A 261 -2.43 -1.94 4.60
N PHE A 262 -2.61 -0.62 4.55
CA PHE A 262 -1.54 0.36 4.31
C PHE A 262 -1.12 1.03 5.61
N VAL A 263 0.19 1.19 5.82
CA VAL A 263 0.74 1.87 7.00
C VAL A 263 1.80 2.90 6.56
N MET A 264 1.67 4.13 7.04
CA MET A 264 2.64 5.21 6.83
C MET A 264 3.48 5.42 8.09
N ASN A 265 4.78 5.67 7.93
CA ASN A 265 5.66 5.95 9.06
C ASN A 265 5.28 7.25 9.77
N ARG A 266 5.44 7.27 11.10
CA ARG A 266 5.27 8.47 11.93
C ARG A 266 6.12 9.66 11.41
N SER A 267 7.31 9.39 10.85
CA SER A 267 8.22 10.39 10.28
C SER A 267 7.68 11.09 9.04
N LEU A 268 6.80 10.45 8.24
CA LEU A 268 6.14 11.08 7.10
C LEU A 268 4.82 11.73 7.48
N PHE A 269 3.99 11.02 8.25
CA PHE A 269 2.61 11.44 8.51
C PHE A 269 2.54 12.77 9.27
N TRP A 270 3.36 12.93 10.31
CA TRP A 270 3.23 14.11 11.19
C TRP A 270 3.73 15.42 10.58
N PRO A 271 4.86 15.50 9.85
CA PRO A 271 5.24 16.72 9.15
C PRO A 271 4.19 17.22 8.15
N TRP A 272 3.50 16.32 7.45
CA TRP A 272 2.36 16.67 6.59
C TRP A 272 1.12 17.10 7.40
N MET A 273 0.77 16.35 8.45
CA MET A 273 -0.35 16.71 9.33
C MET A 273 -0.11 18.06 10.03
N PHE A 274 1.13 18.42 10.34
CA PHE A 274 1.50 19.70 10.95
C PHE A 274 1.25 20.90 10.02
N SER A 275 1.42 20.79 8.70
CA SER A 275 1.05 21.90 7.79
C SER A 275 -0.47 22.06 7.71
N VAL A 276 -1.23 20.96 7.67
CA VAL A 276 -2.70 20.99 7.72
C VAL A 276 -3.20 21.60 9.03
N LEU A 277 -2.64 21.18 10.18
CA LEU A 277 -2.99 21.73 11.50
C LEU A 277 -2.58 23.20 11.64
N ARG A 278 -1.42 23.61 11.09
CA ARG A 278 -0.98 25.00 11.03
C ARG A 278 -2.02 25.87 10.33
N ASP A 279 -2.48 25.46 9.15
CA ASP A 279 -3.38 26.28 8.34
C ASP A 279 -4.78 26.38 8.99
N VAL A 280 -5.22 25.33 9.71
CA VAL A 280 -6.39 25.40 10.60
C VAL A 280 -6.18 26.39 11.75
N VAL A 281 -5.03 26.36 12.44
CA VAL A 281 -4.70 27.33 13.50
C VAL A 281 -4.67 28.76 12.97
N VAL A 282 -3.99 29.00 11.85
CA VAL A 282 -3.93 30.31 11.17
C VAL A 282 -5.35 30.85 10.91
N GLY A 283 -6.23 30.01 10.36
CA GLY A 283 -7.63 30.38 10.06
C GLY A 283 -8.52 30.62 11.28
N MET A 284 -8.16 30.09 12.46
CA MET A 284 -8.96 30.18 13.70
C MET A 284 -8.52 31.26 14.69
N ILE A 285 -7.37 31.91 14.46
CA ILE A 285 -6.84 32.93 15.37
C ILE A 285 -7.57 34.28 15.17
N PRO A 286 -8.02 34.95 16.25
CA PRO A 286 -8.52 36.32 16.18
C PRO A 286 -7.35 37.31 16.07
N VAL A 287 -7.41 38.18 15.07
CA VAL A 287 -6.43 39.23 14.79
C VAL A 287 -7.13 40.59 14.97
N PRO A 288 -6.58 41.54 15.74
CA PRO A 288 -7.15 42.88 15.86
C PRO A 288 -7.00 43.68 14.56
N ASP A 289 -8.08 44.29 14.10
CA ASP A 289 -8.09 45.25 12.99
C ASP A 289 -7.48 46.59 13.42
N GLU A 290 -7.39 47.57 12.51
CA GLU A 290 -7.14 48.96 12.94
C GLU A 290 -8.36 49.45 13.76
N PRO A 291 -8.21 49.79 15.05
CA PRO A 291 -9.33 50.24 15.86
C PRO A 291 -9.91 51.56 15.34
N THR A 292 -11.19 51.81 15.57
CA THR A 292 -11.74 53.16 15.36
C THR A 292 -11.45 54.01 16.59
N LEU A 293 -11.02 55.26 16.36
CA LEU A 293 -10.86 56.28 17.38
C LEU A 293 -10.93 57.66 16.72
N TYR A 294 -11.81 58.52 17.20
CA TYR A 294 -11.99 59.89 16.72
C TYR A 294 -12.41 60.84 17.85
N TRP A 295 -12.20 62.13 17.63
CA TRP A 295 -12.71 63.20 18.50
C TRP A 295 -14.17 63.48 18.13
N ASP A 296 -15.07 63.30 19.09
CA ASP A 296 -16.52 63.47 18.92
C ASP A 296 -17.06 64.63 19.76
N ASN A 297 -16.58 64.77 21.01
CA ASN A 297 -16.94 65.85 21.94
C ASN A 297 -18.48 66.02 22.12
N THR A 298 -19.23 64.93 21.98
CA THR A 298 -20.65 64.87 22.37
C THR A 298 -20.80 64.76 23.89
N ASP A 299 -19.89 64.04 24.53
CA ASP A 299 -19.62 64.07 25.98
C ASP A 299 -18.35 64.92 26.24
N PRO A 300 -18.43 66.03 27.02
CA PRO A 300 -17.26 66.82 27.38
C PRO A 300 -16.29 66.14 28.36
N ASP A 301 -16.75 65.17 29.16
CA ASP A 301 -15.92 64.41 30.10
C ASP A 301 -15.26 63.19 29.41
N HIS A 302 -15.87 62.72 28.30
CA HIS A 302 -15.34 61.66 27.42
C HIS A 302 -15.36 62.07 25.93
N PRO A 303 -14.52 63.04 25.49
CA PRO A 303 -14.63 63.62 24.16
C PRO A 303 -14.07 62.76 23.01
N TYR A 304 -13.42 61.64 23.32
CA TYR A 304 -12.97 60.65 22.34
C TYR A 304 -13.97 59.49 22.24
N MET A 305 -14.34 59.12 21.02
CA MET A 305 -15.16 57.94 20.76
C MET A 305 -14.35 56.90 19.98
N GLY A 306 -14.36 55.65 20.46
CA GLY A 306 -13.59 54.55 19.87
C GLY A 306 -14.36 53.24 19.80
N GLY A 307 -13.83 52.29 19.03
CA GLY A 307 -14.45 51.01 18.76
C GLY A 307 -13.45 49.92 18.36
N MET A 308 -13.87 48.67 18.48
CA MET A 308 -13.04 47.49 18.27
C MET A 308 -13.40 46.76 16.98
N GLY A 309 -12.38 46.19 16.33
CA GLY A 309 -12.54 45.31 15.17
C GLY A 309 -11.60 44.11 15.35
N TYR A 310 -12.10 42.92 15.04
CA TYR A 310 -11.32 41.70 14.99
C TYR A 310 -11.80 40.85 13.81
N HIS A 311 -10.88 40.30 13.04
CA HIS A 311 -11.15 39.24 12.07
C HIS A 311 -10.56 37.91 12.54
N PHE A 312 -11.05 36.81 11.95
CA PHE A 312 -10.40 35.51 12.06
C PHE A 312 -9.52 35.26 10.83
N GLY A 313 -8.36 34.65 11.04
CA GLY A 313 -7.38 34.36 9.98
C GLY A 313 -6.17 35.27 10.03
N ASP A 314 -5.00 34.76 10.40
CA ASP A 314 -3.75 35.52 10.27
C ASP A 314 -3.16 35.41 8.86
N TRP A 315 -3.74 36.18 7.94
CA TRP A 315 -3.34 36.23 6.53
C TRP A 315 -1.89 36.72 6.30
N ASN A 316 -1.26 37.29 7.33
CA ASN A 316 0.13 37.75 7.29
C ASN A 316 1.10 36.75 7.96
N ALA A 317 0.66 35.53 8.28
CA ALA A 317 1.47 34.50 8.93
C ALA A 317 2.49 33.86 7.98
N SER A 318 3.77 34.23 8.12
CA SER A 318 4.86 33.50 7.47
C SER A 318 4.92 32.03 7.91
N SER A 319 5.53 31.18 7.09
CA SER A 319 5.74 29.75 7.36
C SER A 319 6.62 29.44 8.58
N SER A 320 7.11 30.45 9.30
CA SER A 320 7.80 30.34 10.58
C SER A 320 6.88 30.30 11.80
N TYR A 321 5.66 30.85 11.70
CA TYR A 321 4.70 30.94 12.81
C TYR A 321 3.68 29.80 12.79
N TYR A 322 3.14 29.48 13.97
CA TYR A 322 2.11 28.45 14.17
C TYR A 322 2.58 27.03 13.80
N ASN A 323 3.90 26.82 13.82
CA ASN A 323 4.53 25.55 13.51
C ASN A 323 4.42 24.58 14.68
N PHE A 324 3.90 23.38 14.40
CA PHE A 324 3.80 22.31 15.39
C PHE A 324 5.16 21.63 15.59
N THR A 325 5.56 21.50 16.86
CA THR A 325 6.80 20.86 17.31
C THR A 325 6.48 19.64 18.17
N PRO A 326 7.12 18.46 17.94
CA PRO A 326 6.83 17.26 18.72
C PRO A 326 7.43 17.35 20.13
N SER A 327 6.57 17.39 21.14
CA SER A 327 6.94 17.42 22.56
C SER A 327 6.84 16.05 23.24
N GLY A 328 6.39 15.01 22.52
CA GLY A 328 6.47 13.62 22.98
C GLY A 328 5.68 12.60 22.13
N PRO A 329 5.47 11.38 22.64
CA PRO A 329 4.50 10.44 22.08
C PRO A 329 3.08 11.03 22.18
N GLY A 330 2.45 11.29 21.03
CA GLY A 330 1.10 11.88 20.96
C GLY A 330 0.98 13.32 21.49
N ARG A 331 2.09 14.06 21.58
CA ARG A 331 2.17 15.42 22.15
C ARG A 331 2.89 16.39 21.24
N TRP A 332 2.31 17.60 21.11
CA TRP A 332 2.75 18.62 20.18
C TRP A 332 2.57 20.02 20.80
N SER A 333 3.60 20.85 20.77
CA SER A 333 3.55 22.29 21.07
C SER A 333 3.43 23.09 19.77
N TRP A 334 3.04 24.35 19.84
CA TRP A 334 3.14 25.28 18.71
C TRP A 334 3.39 26.69 19.23
N ASP A 335 4.31 27.41 18.59
CA ASP A 335 4.62 28.78 18.99
C ASP A 335 3.67 29.75 18.28
N GLY A 336 2.98 30.56 19.08
CA GLY A 336 2.11 31.63 18.59
C GLY A 336 2.89 32.85 18.09
N ARG A 337 2.16 33.93 17.80
CA ARG A 337 2.72 35.28 17.80
C ARG A 337 1.73 36.27 18.41
N PRO A 338 2.19 37.21 19.26
CA PRO A 338 1.36 38.33 19.69
C PRO A 338 0.96 39.16 18.48
N GLN A 339 -0.34 39.42 18.33
CA GLN A 339 -0.83 40.42 17.40
C GLN A 339 -1.12 41.72 18.14
N TYR A 340 -0.83 42.86 17.52
CA TYR A 340 -1.00 44.18 18.11
C TYR A 340 -1.52 45.17 17.07
N SER A 341 -2.50 45.97 17.46
CA SER A 341 -3.02 47.09 16.68
C SER A 341 -3.33 48.28 17.59
N SER A 342 -3.19 49.51 17.08
CA SER A 342 -3.45 50.70 17.86
C SER A 342 -3.70 51.94 17.00
N LYS A 343 -4.55 52.83 17.49
CA LYS A 343 -4.80 54.13 16.87
C LYS A 343 -4.74 55.24 17.93
N ARG A 344 -4.20 56.38 17.53
CA ARG A 344 -4.13 57.60 18.35
C ARG A 344 -4.93 58.70 17.68
N CYS A 345 -5.76 59.38 18.46
CA CYS A 345 -6.48 60.57 18.01
C CYS A 345 -6.02 61.78 18.82
N GLN A 346 -5.86 62.94 18.19
CA GLN A 346 -5.51 64.19 18.86
C GLN A 346 -6.73 65.12 18.90
N ASN A 347 -6.88 65.87 20.00
CA ASN A 347 -7.87 66.95 20.09
C ASN A 347 -7.53 68.00 19.01
N PRO A 348 -8.44 68.29 18.05
CA PRO A 348 -8.16 69.21 16.95
C PRO A 348 -7.93 70.66 17.44
N ASN A 349 -8.39 71.01 18.64
CA ASN A 349 -8.20 72.32 19.25
C ASN A 349 -6.95 72.38 20.16
N ARG A 350 -6.30 71.24 20.45
CA ARG A 350 -5.22 71.15 21.45
C ARG A 350 -4.30 69.95 21.17
N GLY A 351 -3.29 70.10 20.30
CA GLY A 351 -2.42 69.00 19.86
C GLY A 351 -1.61 68.25 20.95
N ASN A 352 -1.55 68.76 22.19
CA ASN A 352 -0.95 68.08 23.35
C ASN A 352 -1.95 67.16 24.10
N ASP A 353 -3.21 67.14 23.68
CA ASP A 353 -4.30 66.35 24.23
C ASP A 353 -4.68 65.28 23.20
N SER A 354 -4.60 64.00 23.60
CA SER A 354 -4.73 62.85 22.69
C SER A 354 -4.96 61.56 23.46
N GLU A 355 -5.90 60.73 23.02
CA GLU A 355 -6.06 59.36 23.50
C GLU A 355 -5.44 58.36 22.52
N THR A 356 -4.91 57.25 23.04
CA THR A 356 -4.48 56.08 22.27
C THR A 356 -5.26 54.84 22.69
N ILE A 357 -5.97 54.21 21.76
CA ILE A 357 -6.58 52.89 21.95
C ILE A 357 -5.61 51.80 21.45
N GLN A 358 -5.36 50.80 22.28
CA GLN A 358 -4.53 49.64 21.97
C GLN A 358 -5.33 48.34 22.10
N GLN A 359 -5.08 47.40 21.17
CA GLN A 359 -5.64 46.05 21.16
C GLN A 359 -4.52 45.05 20.90
N TRP A 360 -4.59 43.89 21.56
CA TRP A 360 -3.72 42.76 21.26
C TRP A 360 -4.46 41.43 21.42
N SER A 361 -3.95 40.39 20.75
CA SER A 361 -4.35 39.00 21.00
C SER A 361 -3.11 38.15 21.31
N ASN A 362 -3.20 37.40 22.42
CA ASN A 362 -2.16 36.49 22.89
C ASN A 362 -2.54 35.06 22.50
N THR A 363 -1.71 34.38 21.71
CA THR A 363 -1.91 32.96 21.38
C THR A 363 -1.15 32.07 22.38
N PRO A 364 -1.78 31.02 22.98
CA PRO A 364 -1.15 30.17 23.99
C PRO A 364 -0.31 29.04 23.40
N ASP A 365 0.85 28.75 24.01
CA ASP A 365 1.96 28.00 23.38
C ASP A 365 1.86 26.45 23.43
N THR A 366 0.74 25.88 23.88
CA THR A 366 0.67 24.42 24.18
C THR A 366 -0.66 23.75 23.84
N PHE A 367 -0.58 22.44 23.55
CA PHE A 367 -1.70 21.54 23.27
C PHE A 367 -1.39 20.14 23.83
N ASP A 368 -2.36 19.43 24.41
CA ASP A 368 -2.13 18.09 24.95
C ASP A 368 -3.29 17.11 24.64
N GLN A 369 -2.93 15.89 24.24
CA GLN A 369 -3.83 14.74 24.03
C GLN A 369 -5.18 15.04 23.36
N GLY A 370 -5.17 15.82 22.27
CA GLY A 370 -6.38 16.08 21.47
C GLY A 370 -7.38 17.04 22.12
N LYS A 371 -7.05 17.65 23.27
CA LYS A 371 -7.86 18.69 23.90
C LYS A 371 -7.31 20.06 23.55
N PHE A 372 -8.16 20.91 22.99
CA PHE A 372 -7.93 22.35 23.00
C PHE A 372 -8.02 22.86 24.44
N HIS A 373 -6.89 22.83 25.15
CA HIS A 373 -6.66 23.52 26.41
C HIS A 373 -5.95 24.86 26.18
N GLY A 374 -6.45 25.62 25.21
CA GLY A 374 -6.20 27.04 25.08
C GLY A 374 -7.45 27.80 25.47
N GLU A 375 -7.34 28.77 26.38
CA GLU A 375 -8.27 29.89 26.38
C GLU A 375 -8.13 30.58 25.02
N ILE A 376 -9.22 30.69 24.26
CA ILE A 376 -9.21 31.38 22.97
C ILE A 376 -8.78 32.82 23.25
N ALA A 377 -7.74 33.27 22.54
CA ALA A 377 -6.97 34.49 22.80
C ALA A 377 -7.85 35.65 23.29
N SER A 378 -7.86 35.88 24.62
CA SER A 378 -8.73 36.89 25.23
C SER A 378 -8.36 38.29 24.72
N PRO A 379 -9.29 39.03 24.09
CA PRO A 379 -9.03 40.39 23.66
C PRO A 379 -8.89 41.29 24.88
N ILE A 380 -7.74 41.95 25.01
CA ILE A 380 -7.46 42.89 26.09
C ILE A 380 -7.25 44.27 25.48
N VAL A 381 -7.90 45.27 26.07
CA VAL A 381 -7.88 46.67 25.64
C VAL A 381 -7.14 47.50 26.68
N LYS A 382 -6.40 48.51 26.21
CA LYS A 382 -5.86 49.55 27.06
C LYS A 382 -5.98 50.91 26.37
N CYS A 383 -6.67 51.84 27.03
CA CYS A 383 -6.60 53.26 26.71
C CYS A 383 -5.42 53.89 27.47
N ILE A 384 -4.69 54.80 26.83
CA ILE A 384 -3.51 55.53 27.35
C ILE A 384 -3.54 56.98 26.86
#